data_AF-A0A437NHG6-F1
#
_entry.id   AF-A0A437NHG6-F1
#
_cell.length_a   1.000
_cell.length_b   1.000
_cell.length_c   1.000
_cell.angle_alpha   90.00
_cell.angle_beta   90.00
_cell.angle_gamma   90.00
#
_symmetry.space_group_name_H-M   'P 1'
#
loop_
_entity.id
_entity.type
_entity.pdbx_description
1 polymer ?
#
loop_
_entity_poly.entity_id
_entity_poly.type
_entity_poly.pdbx_seq_one_letter_code
_entity_poly.pdbx_strand_id
1 'polypeptide(L)'
;GASGGFGSIQIPRIGDEVVVVFLDGNPDRPLIMGSLYNSTNTPPWSLPANKTQSGFLTRSMKGDGGTANFFRFEDKAGAEQIIMHAERNMDTEIELDETHDVGNNRSITVGGTHTETVKKDTVVQVTEGSYTLQVDNQFIQVAAKQH
;
A
#
# COMPACT_ATOMS: atom_id res chain seq x y z
N GLY A 1 10.24 15.78 -1.76
CA GLY A 1 10.02 17.10 -2.40
C GLY A 1 8.98 17.86 -1.63
N ALA A 2 9.04 19.19 -1.56
CA ALA A 2 8.11 20.01 -0.79
C ALA A 2 7.66 21.24 -1.59
N SER A 3 6.41 21.64 -1.41
CA SER A 3 5.80 22.82 -2.05
C SER A 3 4.62 23.31 -1.22
N GLY A 4 4.63 24.56 -0.74
CA GLY A 4 3.44 25.26 -0.23
C GLY A 4 2.51 24.51 0.75
N GLY A 5 3.01 23.57 1.54
CA GLY A 5 2.20 22.72 2.44
C GLY A 5 1.98 21.26 1.97
N PHE A 6 2.51 20.89 0.81
CA PHE A 6 2.38 19.57 0.17
C PHE A 6 3.76 18.96 -0.09
N GLY A 7 3.84 17.64 -0.20
CA GLY A 7 5.08 16.95 -0.55
C GLY A 7 5.24 15.56 0.03
N SER A 8 6.46 15.04 -0.08
CA SER A 8 6.89 13.80 0.55
C SER A 8 7.76 14.11 1.77
N ILE A 9 7.55 13.37 2.87
CA ILE A 9 8.36 13.47 4.07
C ILE A 9 8.83 12.08 4.46
N GLN A 10 10.15 11.91 4.52
CA GLN A 10 10.82 10.72 5.01
C GLN A 10 11.95 11.19 5.94
N ILE A 11 11.75 11.05 7.24
CA ILE A 11 12.70 11.52 8.24
C ILE A 11 13.74 10.41 8.48
N PRO A 12 15.05 10.69 8.30
CA PRO A 12 16.11 9.73 8.64
C PRO A 12 16.01 9.32 10.12
N ARG A 13 16.23 8.04 10.40
CA ARG A 13 16.22 7.47 11.75
C ARG A 13 17.63 7.47 12.34
N ILE A 14 17.71 7.32 13.67
CA ILE A 14 18.98 7.14 14.36
C ILE A 14 19.68 5.90 13.79
N GLY A 15 20.93 6.08 13.32
CA GLY A 15 21.72 5.04 12.68
C GLY A 15 21.66 5.04 11.15
N ASP A 16 20.83 5.87 10.53
CA ASP A 16 20.83 6.05 9.07
C ASP A 16 22.07 6.83 8.63
N GLU A 17 22.67 6.40 7.52
CA GLU A 17 23.72 7.17 6.85
C GLU A 17 23.08 8.23 5.96
N VAL A 18 23.54 9.47 6.09
CA VAL A 18 22.98 10.63 5.38
C VAL A 18 24.05 11.41 4.65
N VAL A 19 23.66 11.99 3.51
CA VAL A 19 24.48 12.97 2.78
C VAL A 19 24.22 14.35 3.38
N VAL A 20 25.24 14.95 3.96
CA VAL A 20 25.23 16.33 4.45
C VAL A 20 25.95 17.22 3.46
N VAL A 21 25.30 18.30 3.04
CA VAL A 21 25.90 19.39 2.29
C VAL A 21 25.99 20.64 3.16
N PHE A 22 26.95 21.50 2.86
CA PHE A 22 27.18 22.73 3.61
C PHE A 22 26.82 23.92 2.71
N LEU A 23 25.85 24.72 3.13
CA LEU A 23 25.35 25.84 2.33
C LEU A 23 26.46 26.87 2.12
N ASP A 24 26.69 27.25 0.86
CA ASP A 24 27.77 28.15 0.44
C ASP A 24 29.18 27.65 0.86
N GLY A 25 29.34 26.35 1.12
CA GLY A 25 30.56 25.75 1.65
C GLY A 25 30.84 26.05 3.13
N ASN A 26 29.88 26.65 3.86
CA ASN A 26 30.06 27.01 5.26
C ASN A 26 29.79 25.79 6.18
N PRO A 27 30.80 25.26 6.90
CA PRO A 27 30.65 24.10 7.79
C PRO A 27 29.62 24.30 8.91
N ASP A 28 29.31 25.55 9.28
CA ASP A 28 28.33 25.87 10.32
C ASP A 28 26.88 25.89 9.80
N ARG A 29 26.66 25.62 8.51
CA ARG A 29 25.34 25.61 7.86
C ARG A 29 25.05 24.26 7.17
N PRO A 30 24.95 23.16 7.93
CA PRO A 30 24.68 21.84 7.36
C PRO A 30 23.23 21.69 6.87
N LEU A 31 23.04 20.93 5.80
CA LEU A 31 21.76 20.52 5.26
C LEU A 31 21.81 19.03 4.86
N ILE A 32 20.83 18.25 5.29
CA ILE A 32 20.69 16.85 4.87
C ILE A 32 20.00 16.81 3.51
N MET A 33 20.61 16.14 2.53
CA MET A 33 20.08 16.00 1.16
C MET A 33 19.38 14.65 0.92
N GLY A 34 19.74 13.61 1.67
CA GLY A 34 19.14 12.28 1.54
C GLY A 34 19.86 11.24 2.38
N SER A 35 19.30 10.03 2.42
CA SER A 35 19.88 8.86 3.09
C SER A 35 20.44 7.86 2.08
N LEU A 36 21.41 7.06 2.51
CA LEU A 36 22.08 6.05 1.68
C LEU A 36 21.90 4.64 2.26
N TYR A 37 21.88 3.65 1.37
CA TYR A 37 22.09 2.25 1.76
C TYR A 37 23.59 1.96 1.89
N ASN A 38 23.93 1.07 2.81
CA ASN A 38 25.30 0.63 3.09
C ASN A 38 25.29 -0.84 3.58
N SER A 39 26.43 -1.35 4.08
CA SER A 39 26.56 -2.73 4.56
C SER A 39 25.69 -3.07 5.78
N THR A 40 25.27 -2.07 6.55
CA THR A 40 24.42 -2.20 7.73
C THR A 40 22.95 -1.93 7.38
N ASN A 41 22.68 -0.82 6.71
CA ASN A 41 21.37 -0.43 6.19
C ASN A 41 21.27 -0.88 4.73
N THR A 42 20.94 -2.15 4.52
CA THR A 42 20.84 -2.73 3.18
C THR A 42 19.55 -2.31 2.46
N PRO A 43 19.51 -2.36 1.12
CA PRO A 43 18.27 -2.12 0.37
C PRO A 43 17.13 -3.06 0.82
N PRO A 44 15.87 -2.60 0.80
CA PRO A 44 14.71 -3.34 1.31
C PRO A 44 14.46 -4.65 0.57
N TRP A 45 14.85 -4.72 -0.71
CA TRP A 45 14.81 -5.94 -1.52
C TRP A 45 16.24 -6.32 -1.90
N SER A 46 16.56 -7.61 -1.76
CA SER A 46 17.93 -8.09 -1.95
C SER A 46 18.41 -7.87 -3.39
N LEU A 47 19.57 -7.24 -3.53
CA LEU A 47 20.22 -7.00 -4.81
C LEU A 47 21.40 -7.97 -5.00
N PRO A 48 21.69 -8.40 -6.24
CA PRO A 48 21.04 -7.99 -7.50
C PRO A 48 19.79 -8.80 -7.88
N ALA A 49 19.37 -9.77 -7.06
CA ALA A 49 18.29 -10.70 -7.39
C ALA A 49 16.96 -10.01 -7.72
N ASN A 50 16.62 -8.94 -7.00
CA ASN A 50 15.37 -8.19 -7.15
C ASN A 50 15.56 -6.84 -7.83
N LYS A 51 16.48 -6.74 -8.80
CA LYS A 51 16.81 -5.48 -9.50
C LYS A 51 15.65 -4.84 -10.28
N THR A 52 14.56 -5.58 -10.51
CA THR A 52 13.33 -5.11 -11.17
C THR A 52 12.25 -4.69 -10.17
N GLN A 53 12.52 -4.76 -8.86
CA GLN A 53 11.58 -4.30 -7.83
C GLN A 53 11.87 -2.85 -7.46
N SER A 54 10.80 -2.09 -7.26
CA SER A 54 10.85 -0.71 -6.79
C SER A 54 9.68 -0.40 -5.86
N GLY A 55 9.78 0.67 -5.07
CA GLY A 55 8.68 1.12 -4.23
C GLY A 55 9.11 1.71 -2.89
N PHE A 56 8.19 1.70 -1.94
CA PHE A 56 8.36 2.26 -0.60
C PHE A 56 8.16 1.18 0.45
N LEU A 57 9.12 1.05 1.37
CA LEU A 57 8.99 0.20 2.55
C LEU A 57 9.23 1.06 3.79
N THR A 58 8.27 1.03 4.70
CA THR A 58 8.33 1.72 6.00
C THR A 58 8.26 0.71 7.12
N ARG A 59 8.84 1.01 8.27
CA ARG A 59 8.86 0.11 9.43
C ARG A 59 8.22 0.78 10.64
N SER A 60 7.46 0.05 11.44
CA SER A 60 6.99 0.54 12.74
C SER A 60 8.13 1.07 13.61
N MET A 61 7.87 2.13 14.37
CA MET A 61 8.87 2.68 15.29
C MET A 61 9.16 1.65 16.38
N LYS A 62 10.45 1.36 16.63
CA LYS A 62 10.92 0.27 17.52
C LYS A 62 10.48 -1.14 17.10
N GLY A 63 9.89 -1.30 15.92
CA GLY A 63 9.58 -2.60 15.33
C GLY A 63 10.78 -3.22 14.62
N ASP A 64 10.60 -4.45 14.16
CA ASP A 64 11.56 -5.19 13.34
C ASP A 64 11.09 -5.31 11.87
N GLY A 65 11.81 -6.08 11.05
CA GLY A 65 11.49 -6.25 9.64
C GLY A 65 10.12 -6.89 9.36
N GLY A 66 9.49 -7.53 10.36
CA GLY A 66 8.16 -8.10 10.25
C GLY A 66 7.02 -7.11 10.51
N THR A 67 7.33 -5.88 10.93
CA THR A 67 6.32 -4.85 11.26
C THR A 67 6.44 -3.67 10.30
N ALA A 68 5.86 -3.78 9.11
CA ALA A 68 6.15 -2.88 7.99
C ALA A 68 4.92 -2.56 7.15
N ASN A 69 4.87 -1.35 6.59
CA ASN A 69 3.95 -1.02 5.48
C ASN A 69 4.75 -0.91 4.20
N PHE A 70 4.24 -1.43 3.09
CA PHE A 70 4.91 -1.28 1.81
C PHE A 70 3.96 -1.13 0.63
N PHE A 71 4.45 -0.41 -0.38
CA PHE A 71 3.87 -0.35 -1.72
C PHE A 71 4.98 -0.65 -2.71
N ARG A 72 4.86 -1.76 -3.44
CA ARG A 72 5.94 -2.30 -4.29
C ARG A 72 5.43 -2.60 -5.69
N PHE A 73 6.28 -2.29 -6.66
CA PHE A 73 6.18 -2.64 -8.07
C PHE A 73 7.24 -3.71 -8.39
N GLU A 74 6.85 -4.70 -9.17
CA GLU A 74 7.73 -5.69 -9.82
C GLU A 74 7.56 -5.55 -11.33
N ASP A 75 8.65 -5.22 -12.01
CA ASP A 75 8.69 -5.00 -13.47
C ASP A 75 9.33 -6.17 -14.23
N LYS A 76 9.41 -7.36 -13.61
CA LYS A 76 9.88 -8.57 -14.28
C LYS A 76 8.85 -9.02 -15.32
N ALA A 77 9.25 -9.04 -16.59
CA ALA A 77 8.41 -9.45 -17.71
C ALA A 77 7.73 -10.81 -17.50
N GLY A 78 6.40 -10.83 -17.63
CA GLY A 78 5.56 -12.02 -17.44
C GLY A 78 5.31 -12.41 -15.98
N ALA A 79 5.79 -11.61 -15.04
CA ALA A 79 5.61 -11.76 -13.60
C ALA A 79 5.39 -10.41 -12.91
N GLU A 80 4.86 -9.42 -13.66
CA GLU A 80 4.62 -8.07 -13.18
C GLU A 80 3.63 -8.09 -12.01
N GLN A 81 3.89 -7.26 -11.00
CA GLN A 81 3.03 -7.19 -9.82
C GLN A 81 3.07 -5.81 -9.19
N ILE A 82 1.90 -5.37 -8.73
CA ILE A 82 1.78 -4.32 -7.73
C ILE A 82 1.25 -4.96 -6.45
N ILE A 83 1.86 -4.63 -5.31
CA ILE A 83 1.37 -5.04 -3.99
C ILE A 83 1.34 -3.85 -3.05
N MET A 84 0.21 -3.69 -2.36
CA MET A 84 0.04 -2.76 -1.25
C MET A 84 -0.21 -3.57 0.01
N HIS A 85 0.58 -3.29 1.05
CA HIS A 85 0.51 -3.97 2.33
C HIS A 85 0.47 -2.94 3.45
N ALA A 86 -0.54 -3.07 4.30
CA ALA A 86 -0.68 -2.31 5.52
C ALA A 86 -0.46 -3.24 6.72
N GLU A 87 0.41 -2.81 7.63
CA GLU A 87 0.75 -3.55 8.86
C GLU A 87 -0.46 -3.72 9.79
N ARG A 88 -1.40 -2.76 9.76
CA ARG A 88 -2.52 -2.72 10.70
C ARG A 88 -3.85 -2.38 10.01
N ASN A 89 -4.09 -1.09 9.79
CA ASN A 89 -5.31 -0.59 9.17
C ASN A 89 -4.96 -0.03 7.79
N MET A 90 -5.85 -0.22 6.83
CA MET A 90 -5.82 0.45 5.53
C MET A 90 -7.17 1.14 5.33
N ASP A 91 -7.15 2.46 5.27
CA ASP A 91 -8.32 3.29 4.96
C ASP A 91 -8.20 3.77 3.50
N THR A 92 -9.31 3.85 2.79
CA THR A 92 -9.34 4.26 1.38
C THR A 92 -10.56 5.15 1.15
N GLU A 93 -10.33 6.38 0.71
CA GLU A 93 -11.35 7.41 0.52
C GLU A 93 -11.29 7.94 -0.92
N ILE A 94 -12.44 7.94 -1.60
CA ILE A 94 -12.61 8.46 -2.96
C ILE A 94 -13.75 9.47 -2.93
N GLU A 95 -13.46 10.73 -3.27
CA GLU A 95 -14.41 11.84 -3.14
C GLU A 95 -15.47 11.90 -4.26
N LEU A 96 -15.25 11.17 -5.36
CA LEU A 96 -16.13 11.22 -6.53
C LEU A 96 -16.45 9.82 -7.05
N ASP A 97 -15.65 9.31 -7.99
CA ASP A 97 -15.92 8.05 -8.69
C ASP A 97 -14.74 7.08 -8.55
N GLU A 98 -15.03 5.81 -8.25
CA GLU A 98 -14.07 4.70 -8.33
C GLU A 98 -14.47 3.78 -9.49
N THR A 99 -13.49 3.32 -10.27
CA THR A 99 -13.67 2.28 -11.30
C THR A 99 -12.64 1.20 -11.08
N HIS A 100 -13.06 -0.06 -11.15
CA HIS A 100 -12.20 -1.22 -10.95
C HIS A 100 -12.49 -2.28 -12.01
N ASP A 101 -11.54 -2.45 -12.94
CA ASP A 101 -11.58 -3.47 -13.99
C ASP A 101 -10.53 -4.56 -13.69
N VAL A 102 -10.94 -5.83 -13.78
CA VAL A 102 -10.09 -6.99 -13.51
C VAL A 102 -10.18 -7.95 -14.68
N GLY A 103 -9.11 -8.05 -15.47
CA GLY A 103 -9.11 -8.82 -16.72
C GLY A 103 -9.13 -10.35 -16.57
N ASN A 104 -8.99 -10.89 -15.35
CA ASN A 104 -9.04 -12.35 -15.11
C ASN A 104 -9.82 -12.68 -13.83
N ASN A 105 -9.14 -12.82 -12.68
CA ASN A 105 -9.76 -13.26 -11.43
C ASN A 105 -9.67 -12.20 -10.35
N ARG A 106 -10.76 -11.99 -9.62
CA ARG A 106 -10.81 -11.22 -8.37
C ARG A 106 -11.12 -12.15 -7.21
N SER A 107 -10.34 -12.05 -6.13
CA SER A 107 -10.57 -12.78 -4.88
C SER A 107 -10.54 -11.81 -3.71
N ILE A 108 -11.45 -12.01 -2.75
CA ILE A 108 -11.55 -11.22 -1.52
C ILE A 108 -11.66 -12.19 -0.35
N THR A 109 -10.78 -12.05 0.63
CA THR A 109 -10.82 -12.82 1.89
C THR A 109 -10.90 -11.84 3.05
N VAL A 110 -11.93 -11.98 3.88
CA VAL A 110 -12.13 -11.16 5.08
C VAL A 110 -12.17 -12.09 6.28
N GLY A 111 -11.21 -11.94 7.21
CA GLY A 111 -11.15 -12.76 8.42
C GLY A 111 -12.14 -12.36 9.52
N GLY A 112 -12.71 -11.15 9.42
CA GLY A 112 -13.72 -10.61 10.32
C GLY A 112 -15.04 -10.35 9.62
N THR A 113 -15.60 -9.16 9.81
CA THR A 113 -16.87 -8.74 9.20
C THR A 113 -16.64 -7.93 7.93
N HIS A 114 -17.37 -8.26 6.86
CA HIS A 114 -17.50 -7.42 5.67
C HIS A 114 -18.83 -6.66 5.73
N THR A 115 -18.76 -5.33 5.75
CA THR A 115 -19.93 -4.46 5.71
C THR A 115 -19.82 -3.57 4.48
N GLU A 116 -20.86 -3.58 3.66
CA GLU A 116 -21.00 -2.69 2.51
C GLU A 116 -22.31 -1.90 2.66
N THR A 117 -22.26 -0.59 2.41
CA THR A 117 -23.44 0.27 2.47
C THR A 117 -23.54 1.07 1.17
N VAL A 118 -24.52 0.72 0.35
CA VAL A 118 -24.83 1.42 -0.90
C VAL A 118 -26.10 2.24 -0.69
N LYS A 119 -26.02 3.55 -0.96
CA LYS A 119 -27.15 4.48 -0.75
C LYS A 119 -28.24 4.36 -1.81
N LYS A 120 -27.85 3.98 -3.02
CA LYS A 120 -28.74 3.82 -4.17
C LYS A 120 -28.71 2.36 -4.61
N ASP A 121 -28.67 2.12 -5.91
CA ASP A 121 -28.80 0.79 -6.49
C ASP A 121 -27.46 0.06 -6.49
N THR A 122 -27.52 -1.23 -6.18
CA THR A 122 -26.46 -2.19 -6.47
C THR A 122 -26.95 -3.08 -7.61
N VAL A 123 -26.18 -3.15 -8.70
CA VAL A 123 -26.45 -4.04 -9.84
C VAL A 123 -25.30 -5.02 -9.97
N VAL A 124 -25.63 -6.32 -9.87
CA VAL A 124 -24.68 -7.41 -10.12
C VAL A 124 -25.18 -8.18 -11.34
N GLN A 125 -24.38 -8.22 -12.40
CA GLN A 125 -24.68 -8.97 -13.62
C GLN A 125 -23.63 -10.06 -13.83
N VAL A 126 -24.07 -11.31 -13.81
CA VAL A 126 -23.26 -12.48 -14.20
C VAL A 126 -23.73 -12.90 -15.59
N THR A 127 -22.92 -12.61 -16.61
CA THR A 127 -23.27 -12.87 -18.01
C THR A 127 -23.12 -14.35 -18.39
N GLU A 128 -22.18 -15.05 -17.75
CA GLU A 128 -21.87 -16.45 -17.99
C GLU A 128 -21.64 -17.18 -16.67
N GLY A 129 -22.04 -18.46 -16.60
CA GLY A 129 -21.85 -19.29 -15.40
C GLY A 129 -22.95 -19.14 -14.35
N SER A 130 -22.56 -19.10 -13.08
CA SER A 130 -23.48 -19.11 -11.94
C SER A 130 -23.08 -18.08 -10.88
N TYR A 131 -24.08 -17.47 -10.25
CA TYR A 131 -23.91 -16.70 -9.02
C TYR A 131 -24.24 -17.57 -7.81
N THR A 132 -23.24 -17.86 -6.97
CA THR A 132 -23.41 -18.69 -5.77
C THR A 132 -23.19 -17.85 -4.52
N LEU A 133 -24.20 -17.78 -3.67
CA LEU A 133 -24.08 -17.27 -2.31
C LEU A 133 -24.26 -18.44 -1.33
N GLN A 134 -23.22 -18.77 -0.59
CA GLN A 134 -23.21 -19.88 0.36
C GLN A 134 -22.93 -19.36 1.77
N VAL A 135 -23.69 -19.85 2.74
CA VAL A 135 -23.52 -19.55 4.18
C VAL A 135 -23.57 -20.88 4.92
N ASP A 136 -22.47 -21.30 5.53
CA ASP A 136 -22.35 -22.65 6.12
C ASP A 136 -23.00 -22.75 7.51
N ASN A 137 -22.80 -21.75 8.37
CA ASN A 137 -23.14 -21.85 9.81
C ASN A 137 -24.29 -20.92 10.23
N GLN A 138 -24.92 -20.21 9.30
CA GLN A 138 -25.93 -19.18 9.56
C GLN A 138 -26.99 -19.10 8.46
N PHE A 139 -27.87 -18.11 8.53
CA PHE A 139 -28.92 -17.84 7.56
C PHE A 139 -28.57 -16.64 6.69
N ILE A 140 -29.11 -16.62 5.48
CA ILE A 140 -29.19 -15.41 4.66
C ILE A 140 -30.46 -14.67 5.06
N GLN A 141 -30.33 -13.44 5.54
CA GLN A 141 -31.48 -12.57 5.81
C GLN A 141 -31.57 -11.50 4.74
N VAL A 142 -32.71 -11.47 4.05
CA VAL A 142 -33.08 -10.36 3.17
C VAL A 142 -34.30 -9.70 3.76
N ALA A 143 -34.21 -8.42 4.08
CA ALA A 143 -35.31 -7.64 4.61
C ALA A 143 -35.44 -6.35 3.80
N ALA A 144 -36.65 -6.05 3.38
CA ALA A 144 -37.01 -4.79 2.76
C ALA A 144 -38.09 -4.12 3.63
N LYS A 145 -37.91 -2.83 3.92
CA LYS A 145 -39.02 -2.02 4.47
C LYS A 145 -39.83 -1.54 3.28
N GLN A 146 -41.08 -1.99 3.19
CA GLN A 146 -42.03 -1.40 2.25
C GLN A 146 -42.34 0.03 2.72
N HIS A 147 -42.25 0.98 1.79
CA HIS A 147 -42.88 2.29 1.90
C HIS A 147 -44.16 2.27 1.09
#